data_AF-A0A7C3QJK5-F1
#
_entry.id   AF-A0A7C3QJK5-F1
#
_cell.length_a   1.000
_cell.length_b   1.000
_cell.length_c   1.000
_cell.angle_alpha   90.00
_cell.angle_beta   90.00
_cell.angle_gamma   90.00
#
_symmetry.space_group_name_H-M   'P 1'
#
loop_
_entity.id
_entity.type
_entity.pdbx_description
1 polymer ?
#
loop_
_entity_poly.entity_id
_entity_poly.type
_entity_poly.pdbx_seq_one_letter_code
_entity_poly.pdbx_strand_id
1 'polypeptide(L)' 'MHLTGYEAIEFAEKHNLRLFKKGDRIDDPAQGLTVAEAEAIADTDEGLIYLDVPDEQYYGAAPTSYEPDR' A
#
# COMPACT_ATOMS: atom_id res chain seq x y z
N MET A 1 9.09 -5.94 1.81
CA MET A 1 8.93 -4.78 0.89
C MET A 1 7.92 -3.78 1.45
N HIS A 2 8.10 -2.48 1.20
CA HIS A 2 7.19 -1.41 1.63
C HIS A 2 6.64 -0.69 0.41
N LEU A 3 5.34 -0.81 0.17
CA LEU A 3 4.64 -0.12 -0.93
C LEU A 3 3.93 1.11 -0.39
N THR A 4 3.81 2.16 -1.20
CA THR A 4 3.11 3.40 -0.83
C THR A 4 2.14 3.86 -1.92
N GLY A 5 1.19 4.73 -1.56
CA GLY A 5 0.26 5.33 -2.51
C GLY A 5 -0.54 4.31 -3.32
N TYR A 6 -0.77 4.61 -4.59
CA TYR A 6 -1.59 3.76 -5.47
C TYR A 6 -0.97 2.36 -5.73
N GLU A 7 0.35 2.22 -5.68
CA GLU A 7 0.99 0.90 -5.81
C GLU A 7 0.63 0.00 -4.63
N ALA A 8 0.60 0.56 -3.41
CA ALA A 8 0.13 -0.17 -2.24
C ALA A 8 -1.34 -0.59 -2.35
N ILE A 9 -2.18 0.30 -2.89
CA ILE A 9 -3.62 0.08 -3.08
C ILE A 9 -3.84 -1.04 -4.10
N GLU A 10 -3.17 -0.98 -5.25
CA GLU A 10 -3.30 -2.00 -6.30
C GLU A 10 -2.85 -3.38 -5.81
N PHE A 11 -1.72 -3.44 -5.10
CA PHE A 11 -1.24 -4.69 -4.53
C PHE A 11 -2.21 -5.23 -3.46
N ALA A 12 -2.72 -4.35 -2.60
CA ALA A 12 -3.69 -4.73 -1.58
C ALA A 12 -4.98 -5.27 -2.19
N GLU A 13 -5.47 -4.68 -3.29
CA GLU A 13 -6.65 -5.15 -4.00
C GLU A 13 -6.44 -6.55 -4.58
N LYS A 14 -5.34 -6.74 -5.34
CA LYS A 14 -5.02 -8.04 -5.98
C LYS A 14 -4.86 -9.17 -4.96
N HIS A 15 -4.28 -8.85 -3.80
CA HIS A 15 -3.97 -9.83 -2.76
C HIS A 15 -4.97 -9.87 -1.60
N ASN A 16 -6.06 -9.08 -1.67
CA ASN A 16 -7.06 -8.94 -0.60
C ASN A 16 -6.45 -8.57 0.76
N LEU A 17 -5.43 -7.71 0.75
CA LEU A 17 -4.75 -7.22 1.95
C LEU A 17 -5.39 -5.92 2.45
N ARG A 18 -5.11 -5.57 3.70
CA ARG A 18 -5.54 -4.32 4.32
C ARG A 18 -4.41 -3.30 4.32
N LEU A 19 -4.76 -2.04 4.11
CA LEU A 19 -3.79 -0.95 4.04
C LEU A 19 -3.62 -0.23 5.38
N PHE A 20 -2.56 0.56 5.44
CA PHE A 20 -2.23 1.42 6.56
C PHE A 20 -2.16 2.87 6.10
N LYS A 21 -2.52 3.79 7.00
CA LYS A 21 -2.40 5.23 6.81
C LYS A 21 -1.44 5.77 7.87
N LYS A 22 -0.47 6.57 7.45
CA LYS A 22 0.39 7.35 8.34
C LYS A 22 -0.44 8.46 8.99
N GLY A 23 -0.21 8.68 10.28
CA GLY A 23 -0.75 9.85 10.96
C GLY A 23 -0.13 11.11 10.39
N ASP A 24 -0.95 12.14 10.23
CA ASP A 24 -0.53 13.45 9.77
C ASP A 24 -0.80 14.49 10.86
N ARG A 25 -0.86 15.78 10.50
CA ARG A 25 -1.16 16.85 11.47
C ARG A 25 -2.64 16.91 11.83
N ILE A 26 -3.51 16.32 11.01
CA ILE A 26 -4.96 16.37 11.13
C ILE A 26 -5.50 15.10 11.76
N ASP A 27 -5.05 13.95 11.28
CA ASP A 27 -5.58 12.64 11.67
C ASP A 27 -4.49 11.71 12.23
N ASP A 28 -4.91 10.87 13.16
CA ASP A 28 -4.10 9.77 13.69
C ASP A 28 -3.82 8.68 12.63
N PRO A 29 -2.75 7.88 12.82
CA PRO A 29 -2.49 6.73 11.97
C PRO A 29 -3.65 5.73 12.05
N ALA A 30 -4.02 5.17 10.89
CA ALA A 30 -5.08 4.18 10.79
C ALA A 30 -4.53 2.86 10.21
N GLN A 31 -5.13 1.75 10.64
CA GLN A 31 -4.76 0.42 10.20
C GLN A 31 -6.00 -0.34 9.75
N GLY A 32 -5.83 -1.30 8.84
CA GLY A 32 -6.95 -2.14 8.43
C GLY A 32 -7.83 -1.53 7.32
N LEU A 33 -7.35 -0.47 6.66
CA LEU A 33 -8.11 0.26 5.64
C LEU A 33 -8.45 -0.65 4.46
N THR A 34 -9.66 -0.50 3.96
CA THR A 34 -10.07 -1.07 2.66
C THR A 34 -9.43 -0.30 1.51
N VAL A 35 -9.42 -0.92 0.33
CA VAL A 35 -8.99 -0.29 -0.93
C VAL A 35 -9.72 1.04 -1.14
N ALA A 36 -11.04 1.06 -1.01
CA ALA A 36 -11.83 2.27 -1.20
C ALA A 36 -11.51 3.39 -0.19
N GLU A 37 -11.26 3.05 1.08
CA GLU A 37 -10.87 4.03 2.09
C GLU A 37 -9.48 4.60 1.81
N ALA A 38 -8.54 3.73 1.40
CA ALA A 38 -7.21 4.14 1.03
C ALA A 38 -7.19 5.00 -0.25
N GLU A 39 -8.00 4.68 -1.26
CA GLU A 39 -8.17 5.49 -2.47
C GLU A 39 -8.68 6.89 -2.15
N ALA A 40 -9.68 7.01 -1.27
CA ALA A 40 -10.21 8.30 -0.86
C ALA A 40 -9.15 9.17 -0.15
N ILE A 41 -8.27 8.55 0.64
CA ILE A 41 -7.15 9.26 1.28
C ILE A 41 -6.08 9.59 0.24
N ALA A 42 -5.75 8.66 -0.66
CA ALA A 42 -4.72 8.85 -1.67
C ALA A 42 -5.06 9.94 -2.69
N ASP A 43 -6.36 10.14 -2.97
CA ASP A 43 -6.86 11.27 -3.78
C ASP A 43 -6.51 12.64 -3.14
N THR A 44 -6.35 12.67 -1.82
CA THR A 44 -5.89 13.87 -1.09
C THR A 44 -4.36 13.88 -0.91
N ASP A 45 -3.79 12.79 -0.39
CA ASP A 45 -2.35 12.59 -0.19
C ASP A 45 -2.01 11.09 -0.21
N GLU A 46 -1.51 10.63 -1.36
CA GLU A 46 -1.06 9.25 -1.59
C GLU A 46 0.10 8.84 -0.67
N GLY A 47 0.92 9.79 -0.21
CA GLY A 47 2.09 9.53 0.63
C GLY A 47 1.73 9.02 2.04
N LEU A 48 0.47 9.21 2.44
CA LEU A 48 -0.06 8.72 3.71
C LEU A 48 -0.38 7.23 3.65
N ILE A 49 -0.67 6.68 2.47
CA ILE A 49 -1.05 5.28 2.34
C ILE A 49 0.18 4.40 2.14
N TYR A 50 0.23 3.30 2.88
CA TYR A 50 1.28 2.31 2.73
C TYR A 50 0.81 0.89 3.03
N LEU A 51 1.58 -0.07 2.54
CA LEU A 51 1.39 -1.50 2.76
C LEU A 51 2.75 -2.15 3.00
N ASP A 52 2.88 -2.80 4.16
CA ASP A 52 4.03 -3.66 4.46
C ASP A 52 3.75 -5.07 3.95
N VAL A 53 4.43 -5.45 2.87
CA VAL A 53 4.34 -6.77 2.25
C VAL A 53 5.54 -7.59 2.70
N PRO A 54 5.36 -8.73 3.40
CA PRO A 54 6.48 -9.62 3.71
C PRO A 54 7.08 -10.15 2.40
N ASP A 55 8.41 -10.17 2.30
CA ASP A 55 9.13 -10.49 1.06
C ASP A 55 8.70 -11.82 0.43
N GLU A 56 8.38 -12.83 1.24
CA GLU A 56 7.85 -14.12 0.76
C GLU A 56 6.55 -14.00 -0.05
N GLN A 57 5.68 -13.04 0.26
CA GLN A 57 4.44 -12.78 -0.49
C GLN A 57 4.70 -11.94 -1.74
N TYR A 58 5.68 -11.03 -1.71
CA TYR A 58 6.05 -10.22 -2.87
C TYR A 58 6.73 -11.06 -3.97
N TYR A 59 7.68 -11.92 -3.61
CA TYR A 59 8.36 -12.81 -4.57
C TYR A 59 7.51 -14.04 -4.95
N GLY A 60 6.50 -14.39 -4.15
CA GLY A 60 5.55 -15.47 -4.42
C GLY A 60 4.40 -15.07 -5.36
N ALA A 61 4.08 -13.77 -5.44
CA ALA A 61 3.30 -13.21 -6.54
C ALA A 61 4.21 -13.22 -7.77
N ALA A 62 3.82 -13.94 -8.82
CA ALA A 62 4.64 -14.14 -10.02
C ALA A 62 5.32 -12.83 -10.49
N PRO A 63 6.56 -12.89 -10.99
CA PRO A 63 7.37 -11.70 -11.24
C PRO A 63 6.71 -10.83 -12.31
N THR A 64 6.01 -9.78 -11.90
CA THR A 64 5.83 -8.63 -12.78
C THR A 64 7.19 -7.97 -12.85
N SER A 65 7.83 -8.11 -14.00
CA SER A 65 9.09 -7.52 -14.47
C SER A 65 9.44 -6.13 -13.90
N TYR A 66 9.77 -6.05 -12.62
CA TYR A 66 10.31 -4.86 -11.98
C TYR A 66 11.66 -5.24 -11.38
N GLU A 67 12.68 -5.22 -12.24
CA GLU A 67 14.07 -5.19 -11.81
C GLU A 67 14.31 -3.80 -11.20
N PRO A 68 14.63 -3.69 -9.89
CA PRO A 68 15.17 -2.44 -9.37
C PRO A 68 16.58 -2.26 -9.95
N ASP A 69 16.75 -1.20 -10.75
CA ASP A 69 18.05 -0.82 -11.33
C ASP A 69 19.05 -0.50 -10.20
N ARG A 70 20.00 -1.42 -10.05
CA ARG A 70 21.35 -1.38 -9.45
C ARG A 70 21.69 -0.42 -8.30
#